data_AF-A0A2A7VZU5-F1
#
_entry.id   AF-A0A2A7VZU5-F1
#
_cell.length_a   1.000
_cell.length_b   1.000
_cell.length_c   1.000
_cell.angle_alpha   90.00
_cell.angle_beta   90.00
_cell.angle_gamma   90.00
#
_symmetry.space_group_name_H-M   'P 1'
#
loop_
_entity.id
_entity.type
_entity.pdbx_description
1 polymer ?
#
loop_
_entity_poly.entity_id
_entity_poly.type
_entity_poly.pdbx_seq_one_letter_code
_entity_poly.pdbx_strand_id
1 'polypeptide(L)' 'MLTVRAHRYDPNPIREHNKENSNAFWGLEKEHYVSVILLPIDKAANDGYASYRLPVDRIAKWK' A
#
# COMPACT_ATOMS: atom_id res chain seq x y z
N MET A 1 -1.86 0.71 7.40
CA MET A 1 -3.20 0.39 6.87
C MET A 1 -4.20 0.04 7.96
N LEU A 2 -3.95 -0.94 8.83
CA LEU A 2 -4.90 -1.30 9.92
C LEU A 2 -5.18 -0.13 10.88
N THR A 3 -4.14 0.59 11.29
CA THR A 3 -4.27 1.81 12.12
C THR A 3 -5.14 2.86 11.46
N VAL A 4 -4.97 3.07 10.15
CA VAL A 4 -5.76 4.05 9.37
C VAL A 4 -7.26 3.73 9.48
N ARG A 5 -7.64 2.45 9.35
CA ARG A 5 -9.02 2.00 9.52
C ARG A 5 -9.53 2.14 10.95
N ALA A 6 -8.69 1.90 11.96
CA ALA A 6 -9.06 2.13 13.36
C ALA A 6 -9.41 3.61 13.62
N HIS A 7 -8.82 4.54 12.87
CA HIS A 7 -9.12 5.97 12.89
C HIS A 7 -10.22 6.40 11.89
N ARG A 8 -10.96 5.45 11.29
CA ARG A 8 -12.07 5.70 10.34
C ARG A 8 -11.64 6.39 9.04
N TYR A 9 -10.47 6.03 8.53
CA TYR A 9 -10.00 6.37 7.19
C TYR A 9 -9.70 5.10 6.38
N ASP A 10 -9.57 5.26 5.08
CA ASP A 10 -9.30 4.20 4.12
C ASP A 10 -7.94 4.38 3.42
N PRO A 11 -7.05 3.38 3.51
CA PRO A 11 -5.77 3.40 2.81
C PRO A 11 -5.82 2.67 1.47
N ASN A 12 -5.13 3.19 0.45
CA ASN A 12 -4.93 2.51 -0.84
C ASN A 12 -3.43 2.38 -1.17
N PRO A 13 -2.80 1.20 -1.02
CA PRO A 13 -1.37 1.05 -1.28
C PRO A 13 -1.08 1.03 -2.79
N ILE A 14 -0.22 1.94 -3.24
CA ILE A 14 0.18 2.07 -4.64
C ILE A 14 1.66 1.72 -4.75
N ARG A 15 1.96 0.60 -5.41
CA ARG A 15 3.34 0.20 -5.73
C ARG A 15 3.87 0.93 -6.96
N GLU A 16 3.04 1.09 -7.98
CA GLU A 16 3.44 1.65 -9.26
C GLU A 16 3.46 3.18 -9.19
N HIS A 17 4.65 3.75 -9.27
CA HIS A 17 4.89 5.20 -9.27
C HIS A 17 6.31 5.49 -9.76
N ASN A 18 6.63 6.75 -10.07
CA ASN A 18 7.98 7.15 -10.47
C ASN A 18 8.96 7.07 -9.29
N LYS A 19 9.52 5.88 -9.05
CA LYS A 19 10.44 5.63 -7.93
C LYS A 19 11.73 6.44 -8.05
N GLU A 20 12.23 6.65 -9.26
CA GLU A 20 13.47 7.38 -9.51
C GLU A 20 13.38 8.85 -9.08
N ASN A 21 12.22 9.49 -9.27
CA ASN A 21 12.04 10.92 -8.99
C ASN A 21 11.19 11.22 -7.76
N SER A 22 10.44 10.25 -7.24
CA SER A 22 9.56 10.43 -6.08
C SER A 22 10.29 11.01 -4.86
N ASN A 23 11.46 10.48 -4.52
CA ASN A 23 12.24 10.95 -3.38
C ASN A 23 12.71 12.40 -3.55
N ALA A 24 13.11 12.78 -4.76
CA ALA A 24 13.56 14.14 -5.04
C ALA A 24 12.44 15.18 -4.82
N PHE A 25 11.19 14.84 -5.16
CA PHE A 25 10.03 15.70 -4.88
C PHE A 25 9.86 15.98 -3.37
N TRP A 26 10.20 15.00 -2.52
CA TRP A 26 10.15 15.14 -1.06
C TRP A 26 11.45 15.66 -0.44
N GLY A 27 12.46 16.01 -1.24
CA GLY A 27 13.77 16.43 -0.75
C GLY A 27 14.60 15.31 -0.11
N LEU A 28 14.29 14.05 -0.41
CA LEU A 28 15.00 12.88 0.12
C LEU A 28 16.16 12.49 -0.82
N GLU A 29 17.32 12.19 -0.23
CA GLU A 29 18.50 11.70 -0.96
C GLU A 29 18.26 10.29 -1.52
N LYS A 30 18.53 10.09 -2.81
CA LYS A 30 18.19 8.84 -3.51
C LYS A 30 19.05 7.66 -3.06
N GLU A 31 20.28 7.95 -2.64
CA GLU A 31 21.27 6.97 -2.20
C GLU A 31 20.93 6.40 -0.82
N HIS A 32 20.16 7.14 -0.01
CA HIS A 32 19.80 6.76 1.35
C HIS A 32 18.38 6.21 1.48
N TYR A 33 17.47 6.63 0.59
CA TYR A 33 16.06 6.26 0.68
C TYR A 33 15.62 5.48 -0.56
N VAL A 34 15.10 4.27 -0.34
CA VAL A 34 14.43 3.49 -1.39
C VAL A 34 12.94 3.74 -1.31
N SER A 35 12.33 4.20 -2.41
CA SER A 35 10.87 4.33 -2.44
C SER A 35 10.19 2.96 -2.56
N VAL A 36 9.34 2.62 -1.59
CA VAL A 36 8.70 1.30 -1.48
C VAL A 36 7.25 1.33 -1.96
N ILE A 37 6.43 2.19 -1.37
CA ILE A 37 5.00 2.36 -1.67
C ILE A 37 4.59 3.81 -1.46
N LEU A 38 3.63 4.27 -2.25
CA LEU A 38 2.81 5.43 -1.89
C LEU A 38 1.56 4.93 -1.17
N LEU A 39 1.16 5.60 -0.11
CA LEU A 39 0.00 5.22 0.71
C LEU A 39 -0.92 6.42 0.93
N PRO A 40 -1.75 6.79 -0.07
CA PRO A 40 -2.85 7.71 0.15
C PRO A 40 -3.80 7.20 1.25
N ILE A 41 -4.26 8.13 2.07
CA ILE A 41 -5.16 7.92 3.20
C ILE A 41 -6.23 9.00 3.12
N ASP A 42 -7.49 8.61 3.01
CA ASP A 42 -8.63 9.53 2.98
C ASP A 42 -9.92 8.86 3.47
N LYS A 43 -11.04 9.58 3.54
CA LYS A 43 -12.36 8.99 3.71
C LYS A 43 -12.83 8.41 2.39
N ALA A 44 -13.23 7.14 2.38
CA ALA A 44 -13.74 6.51 1.18
C ALA A 44 -15.05 7.16 0.70
N ALA A 45 -15.15 7.36 -0.61
CA ALA A 45 -16.39 7.81 -1.26
C ALA A 45 -17.36 6.65 -1.57
N ASN A 46 -16.86 5.41 -1.63
CA ASN A 46 -17.62 4.18 -1.84
C ASN A 46 -16.88 2.98 -1.24
N ASP A 47 -17.53 1.82 -1.17
CA ASP A 47 -16.99 0.59 -0.55
C ASP A 47 -15.88 -0.11 -1.36
N GLY A 48 -15.58 0.38 -2.57
CA GLY A 48 -14.63 -0.25 -3.49
C GLY A 48 -15.10 -1.59 -4.05
N TYR A 49 -14.15 -2.41 -4.49
CA TYR A 49 -14.43 -3.72 -5.11
C TYR A 49 -14.02 -4.86 -4.18
N ALA A 50 -14.89 -5.86 -4.03
CA ALA A 50 -14.55 -7.09 -3.34
C ALA A 50 -13.44 -7.84 -4.09
N SER A 51 -12.50 -8.41 -3.35
CA SER A 51 -11.43 -9.24 -3.91
C SER A 51 -11.47 -10.66 -3.34
N TYR A 52 -11.07 -11.64 -4.14
CA TYR A 52 -10.98 -13.04 -3.73
C TYR A 52 -9.58 -13.36 -3.16
N ARG A 53 -9.49 -14.41 -2.35
CA ARG A 53 -8.24 -14.95 -1.81
C ARG A 53 -8.17 -16.44 -2.14
N LEU A 54 -6.98 -16.91 -2.54
CA LEU A 54 -6.79 -18.34 -2.84
C LEU A 54 -7.06 -19.19 -1.58
N PRO A 55 -7.66 -20.40 -1.74
CA PRO A 55 -7.81 -21.35 -0.66
C PRO A 55 -6.47 -21.67 0.02
N VAL A 56 -6.47 -21.79 1.35
CA VAL A 56 -5.25 -21.94 2.17
C VAL A 56 -4.48 -23.22 1.81
N ASP A 57 -5.19 -24.32 1.55
CA ASP A 57 -4.66 -25.61 1.10
C ASP A 57 -3.89 -25.53 -0.22
N ARG A 58 -4.10 -24.49 -1.04
CA ARG A 58 -3.35 -24.25 -2.27
C ARG A 58 -2.04 -23.48 -2.07
N ILE A 59 -1.92 -22.69 -1.00
CA ILE A 59 -0.81 -21.74 -0.80
C ILE A 59 0.04 -22.04 0.44
N ALA A 60 -0.40 -22.93 1.33
CA ALA A 60 0.31 -23.33 2.53
C ALA A 60 0.59 -24.84 2.54
N LYS A 61 1.73 -25.23 3.10
CA LYS A 61 2.12 -26.63 3.34
C LYS A 61 2.38 -26.84 4.82
N TRP A 62 1.80 -27.90 5.37
CA TRP A 62 2.04 -28.33 6.75
C TRP A 62 3.12 -29.41 6.73
N LYS A 63 4.12 -29.29 7.62
CA LYS A 63 5.21 -30.25 7.79
C LYS A 63 5.15 -30.83 9.19
#